data_AF-A0A821IJG6-F1
#
_entry.id   AF-A0A821IJG6-F1
#
_cell.length_a   1.000
_cell.length_b   1.000
_cell.length_c   1.000
_cell.angle_alpha   90.00
_cell.angle_beta   90.00
_cell.angle_gamma   90.00
#
_symmetry.space_group_name_H-M   'P 1'
#
loop_
_entity.id
_entity.type
_entity.pdbx_description
1 polymer ?
#
loop_
_entity_poly.entity_id
_entity_poly.type
_entity_poly.pdbx_seq_one_letter_code
_entity_poly.pdbx_strand_id
1 'polypeptide(L)'
;DDGQRKMRDDLLKKLREQVHDETAFLRQHYLQLWTSLIEQKKIPVKQYLPVFKLGLHRLRDKACRVRKYAVTLVMNMVLNNPYFVIDSTRAQFEKGENDAERKLVERRQELEKLNKNKKEDKKMEKKNSQSDDEDSGAEDKTIDEDYEMNVDNNQKKETEENKEPIEEQIMRVEEIVTFYKDGLRFIDLIEQANQDVVNLFNSPTLADCIQAIDFFVNIRHYRLTWPNMEQNLRLMFRLIWSVDESKCKAITQALVKICFDVSPTIPQIHIPLYQAGAIICVLKNATFSEEVYFEEILKQLIKEKKIPTEAIIEALWKLYKFPYDDNTDVIAGKILTFIVG
;
A
#
# COMPACT_ATOMS: atom_id res chain seq x y z
N ASP A 1 12.31 -23.94 15.26
CA ASP A 1 13.48 -24.70 14.79
C ASP A 1 14.22 -23.89 13.74
N ASP A 2 15.46 -23.49 14.03
CA ASP A 2 16.25 -22.63 13.14
C ASP A 2 16.72 -23.36 11.87
N GLY A 3 16.81 -24.70 11.92
CA GLY A 3 17.11 -25.51 10.72
C GLY A 3 16.02 -25.38 9.66
N GLN A 4 14.74 -25.44 10.06
CA GLN A 4 13.59 -25.26 9.16
C GLN A 4 13.52 -23.84 8.57
N ARG A 5 13.85 -22.81 9.36
CA ARG A 5 13.88 -21.42 8.89
C ARG A 5 14.95 -21.21 7.81
N LYS A 6 16.15 -21.74 8.05
CA LYS A 6 17.26 -21.68 7.08
C LYS A 6 16.89 -22.40 5.77
N MET A 7 16.36 -23.62 5.88
CA MET A 7 15.91 -24.38 4.71
C MET A 7 14.85 -23.63 3.90
N ARG A 8 13.85 -23.03 4.56
CA ARG A 8 12.84 -22.18 3.91
C ARG A 8 13.49 -21.03 3.15
N ASP A 9 14.41 -20.31 3.79
CA ASP A 9 15.03 -19.12 3.20
C ASP A 9 15.92 -19.49 2.00
N ASP A 10 16.61 -20.63 2.06
CA ASP A 10 17.38 -21.19 0.94
C ASP A 10 16.47 -21.58 -0.24
N LEU A 11 15.32 -22.22 0.03
CA LEU A 11 14.33 -22.56 -1.00
C LEU A 11 13.72 -21.31 -1.65
N LEU A 12 13.36 -20.31 -0.84
CA LEU A 12 12.82 -19.05 -1.35
C LEU A 12 13.87 -18.29 -2.18
N LYS A 13 15.15 -18.35 -1.79
CA LYS A 13 16.24 -17.77 -2.57
C LYS A 13 16.37 -18.43 -3.93
N LYS A 14 16.42 -19.77 -3.97
CA LYS A 14 16.44 -20.53 -5.23
C LYS A 14 15.23 -20.16 -6.10
N LEU A 15 14.04 -20.10 -5.51
CA LEU A 15 12.82 -19.75 -6.25
C LEU A 15 12.88 -18.34 -6.87
N ARG A 16 13.53 -17.36 -6.21
CA ARG A 16 13.71 -16.02 -6.78
C ARG A 16 14.65 -16.05 -7.99
N GLU A 17 15.76 -16.77 -7.90
CA GLU A 17 16.76 -16.87 -8.97
C GLU A 17 16.16 -17.49 -10.25
N GLN A 18 15.27 -18.46 -10.09
CA GLN A 18 14.65 -19.19 -11.19
C GLN A 18 13.65 -18.36 -12.03
N VAL A 19 13.23 -17.18 -11.56
CA VAL A 19 12.34 -16.32 -12.36
C VAL A 19 13.08 -15.65 -13.54
N HIS A 20 14.41 -15.74 -13.56
CA HIS A 20 15.25 -15.31 -14.68
C HIS A 20 15.56 -16.43 -15.69
N ASP A 21 14.92 -17.59 -15.59
CA ASP A 21 15.11 -18.71 -16.50
C ASP A 21 14.91 -18.32 -17.98
N GLU A 22 15.68 -18.90 -18.90
CA GLU A 22 15.59 -18.59 -20.33
C GLU A 22 14.21 -18.95 -20.91
N THR A 23 13.59 -20.00 -20.36
CA THR A 23 12.32 -20.55 -20.82
C THR A 23 11.16 -19.72 -20.28
N ALA A 24 10.40 -19.10 -21.19
CA ALA A 24 9.18 -18.37 -20.82
C ALA A 24 8.18 -19.24 -20.03
N PHE A 25 8.10 -20.53 -20.35
CA PHE A 25 7.23 -21.50 -19.66
C PHE A 25 7.60 -21.68 -18.19
N LEU A 26 8.88 -21.75 -17.84
CA LEU A 26 9.31 -21.89 -16.45
C LEU A 26 9.08 -20.58 -15.68
N ARG A 27 9.44 -19.44 -16.28
CA ARG A 27 9.23 -18.11 -15.68
C ARG A 27 7.77 -17.84 -15.31
N GLN A 28 6.82 -18.16 -16.19
CA GLN A 28 5.39 -18.02 -15.84
C GLN A 28 4.99 -18.87 -14.63
N HIS A 29 5.50 -20.10 -14.52
CA HIS A 29 5.17 -21.01 -13.41
C HIS A 29 5.78 -20.53 -12.09
N TYR A 30 7.00 -19.99 -12.12
CA TYR A 30 7.58 -19.39 -10.92
C TYR A 30 6.80 -18.15 -10.46
N LEU A 31 6.31 -17.31 -11.38
CA LEU A 31 5.44 -16.20 -11.03
C LEU A 31 4.13 -16.67 -10.38
N GLN A 32 3.48 -17.70 -10.95
CA GLN A 32 2.29 -18.31 -10.37
C GLN A 32 2.54 -18.89 -8.98
N LEU A 33 3.68 -19.56 -8.78
CA LEU A 33 4.07 -20.11 -7.48
C LEU A 33 4.26 -18.99 -6.46
N TRP A 34 4.92 -17.90 -6.82
CA TRP A 34 5.02 -16.72 -5.96
C TRP A 34 3.64 -16.18 -5.60
N THR A 35 2.75 -16.01 -6.58
CA THR A 35 1.37 -15.57 -6.35
C THR A 35 0.68 -16.45 -5.31
N SER A 36 0.74 -17.78 -5.46
CA SER A 36 0.11 -18.71 -4.53
C SER A 36 0.71 -18.64 -3.12
N LEU A 37 2.03 -18.49 -3.00
CA LEU A 37 2.69 -18.36 -1.70
C LEU A 37 2.30 -17.07 -0.96
N ILE A 38 2.07 -15.98 -1.70
CA ILE A 38 1.61 -14.69 -1.16
C ILE A 38 0.16 -14.78 -0.70
N GLU A 39 -0.73 -15.33 -1.53
CA GLU A 39 -2.14 -15.55 -1.19
C GLU A 39 -2.31 -16.36 0.09
N GLN A 40 -1.47 -17.39 0.26
CA GLN A 40 -1.49 -18.26 1.44
C GLN A 40 -0.74 -17.67 2.64
N LYS A 41 -0.18 -16.45 2.53
CA LYS A 41 0.60 -15.77 3.57
C LYS A 41 1.76 -16.62 4.10
N LYS A 42 2.46 -17.33 3.21
CA LYS A 42 3.54 -18.28 3.56
C LYS A 42 4.95 -17.71 3.41
N ILE A 43 5.10 -16.45 3.00
CA ILE A 43 6.40 -15.81 2.81
C ILE A 43 6.72 -14.82 3.93
N PRO A 44 7.98 -14.71 4.39
CA PRO A 44 8.38 -13.69 5.34
C PRO A 44 8.24 -12.28 4.76
N VAL A 45 7.93 -11.27 5.59
CA VAL A 45 7.80 -9.85 5.20
C VAL A 45 9.01 -9.35 4.41
N LYS A 46 10.22 -9.74 4.83
CA LYS A 46 11.50 -9.39 4.17
C LYS A 46 11.57 -9.82 2.69
N GLN A 47 10.73 -10.76 2.26
CA GLN A 47 10.69 -11.25 0.87
C GLN A 47 9.76 -10.44 -0.03
N TYR A 48 8.83 -9.65 0.52
CA TYR A 48 7.87 -8.89 -0.29
C TYR A 48 8.55 -7.89 -1.21
N LEU A 49 9.45 -7.03 -0.72
CA LEU A 49 10.12 -6.05 -1.58
C LEU A 49 10.94 -6.71 -2.72
N PRO A 50 11.79 -7.73 -2.47
CA PRO A 50 12.47 -8.46 -3.54
C PRO A 50 11.53 -9.08 -4.57
N VAL A 51 10.44 -9.72 -4.13
CA VAL A 51 9.48 -10.38 -5.02
C VAL A 51 8.65 -9.37 -5.81
N PHE A 52 8.34 -8.21 -5.23
CA PHE A 52 7.66 -7.14 -5.95
C PHE A 52 8.53 -6.62 -7.10
N LYS A 53 9.81 -6.32 -6.83
CA LYS A 53 10.78 -5.86 -7.84
C LYS A 53 10.92 -6.85 -8.99
N LEU A 54 10.92 -8.14 -8.66
CA LEU A 54 10.90 -9.21 -9.65
C LEU A 54 9.63 -9.16 -10.52
N GLY A 55 8.45 -9.04 -9.90
CA GLY A 55 7.17 -8.89 -10.61
C GLY A 55 7.18 -7.69 -11.57
N LEU A 56 7.61 -6.52 -11.09
CA LEU A 56 7.79 -5.32 -11.92
C LEU A 56 8.68 -5.56 -13.13
N HIS A 57 9.86 -6.14 -12.90
CA HIS A 57 10.80 -6.41 -13.97
C HIS A 57 10.23 -7.38 -15.02
N ARG A 58 9.29 -8.25 -14.62
CA ARG A 58 8.58 -9.18 -15.53
C ARG A 58 7.34 -8.58 -16.20
N LEU A 59 6.89 -7.37 -15.83
CA LEU A 59 5.86 -6.65 -16.59
C LEU A 59 6.33 -6.30 -18.02
N ARG A 60 7.64 -6.16 -18.21
CA ARG A 60 8.28 -5.84 -19.49
C ARG A 60 8.86 -7.08 -20.19
N ASP A 61 8.39 -8.28 -19.81
CA ASP A 61 8.87 -9.53 -20.42
C ASP A 61 8.61 -9.57 -21.92
N LYS A 62 9.40 -10.33 -22.68
CA LYS A 62 9.12 -10.57 -24.11
C LYS A 62 7.87 -11.43 -24.29
N ALA A 63 7.65 -12.41 -23.41
CA ALA A 63 6.53 -13.34 -23.51
C ALA A 63 5.26 -12.79 -22.85
N CYS A 64 4.16 -12.70 -23.60
CA CYS A 64 2.88 -12.19 -23.10
C CYS A 64 2.35 -12.98 -21.90
N ARG A 65 2.55 -14.31 -21.86
CA ARG A 65 2.15 -15.13 -20.71
C ARG A 65 2.90 -14.76 -19.44
N VAL A 66 4.19 -14.43 -19.53
CA VAL A 66 4.98 -13.99 -18.38
C VAL A 66 4.48 -12.63 -17.90
N ARG A 67 4.23 -11.67 -18.82
CA ARG A 67 3.61 -10.37 -18.48
C ARG A 67 2.27 -10.53 -17.77
N LYS A 68 1.41 -11.44 -18.26
CA LYS A 68 0.13 -11.78 -17.63
C LYS A 68 0.31 -12.17 -16.16
N TYR A 69 1.17 -13.14 -15.86
CA TYR A 69 1.37 -13.58 -14.48
C TYR A 69 2.15 -12.57 -13.64
N ALA A 70 2.94 -11.69 -14.26
CA ALA A 70 3.57 -10.58 -13.56
C ALA A 70 2.53 -9.56 -13.08
N VAL A 71 1.56 -9.20 -13.92
CA VAL A 71 0.42 -8.34 -13.53
C VAL A 71 -0.36 -8.99 -12.38
N THR A 72 -0.67 -10.29 -12.49
CA THR A 72 -1.35 -11.03 -11.43
C THR A 72 -0.56 -11.03 -10.12
N LEU A 73 0.75 -11.26 -10.17
CA LEU A 73 1.63 -11.22 -9.00
C LEU A 73 1.63 -9.84 -8.34
N VAL A 74 1.79 -8.77 -9.12
CA VAL A 74 1.75 -7.38 -8.62
C VAL A 74 0.43 -7.08 -7.93
N MET A 75 -0.70 -7.44 -8.55
CA MET A 75 -2.03 -7.25 -7.95
C MET A 75 -2.15 -8.01 -6.62
N ASN A 76 -1.68 -9.26 -6.57
CA ASN A 76 -1.75 -10.06 -5.36
C ASN A 76 -0.85 -9.53 -4.23
N MET A 77 0.31 -8.99 -4.58
CA MET A 77 1.23 -8.32 -3.64
C MET A 77 0.60 -7.08 -3.04
N VAL A 78 -0.13 -6.32 -3.85
CA VAL A 78 -0.90 -5.16 -3.40
C VAL A 78 -2.01 -5.57 -2.42
N LEU A 79 -2.79 -6.60 -2.75
CA LEU A 79 -3.91 -7.06 -1.92
C LEU A 79 -3.44 -7.71 -0.61
N ASN A 80 -2.29 -8.36 -0.62
CA ASN A 80 -1.71 -9.03 0.54
C ASN A 80 -0.50 -8.26 1.09
N ASN A 81 -0.53 -6.94 1.02
CA ASN A 81 0.58 -6.11 1.45
C ASN A 81 0.75 -6.18 2.99
N PRO A 82 1.95 -6.54 3.50
CA PRO A 82 2.21 -6.64 4.94
C PRO A 82 2.38 -5.27 5.64
N TYR A 83 2.53 -4.18 4.89
CA TYR A 83 2.78 -2.83 5.41
C TYR A 83 1.48 -2.02 5.58
N PHE A 84 0.45 -2.24 4.76
CA PHE A 84 -0.81 -1.52 4.88
C PHE A 84 -1.68 -2.11 5.98
N VAL A 85 -1.69 -1.45 7.13
CA VAL A 85 -2.86 -1.43 8.00
C VAL A 85 -3.82 -0.43 7.35
N ILE A 86 -4.74 -0.94 6.53
CA ILE A 86 -5.93 -0.28 5.93
C ILE A 86 -5.93 1.27 6.04
N ASP A 87 -5.80 1.94 4.88
CA ASP A 87 -5.97 3.40 4.68
C ASP A 87 -4.78 4.31 5.05
N SER A 88 -3.57 3.75 5.15
CA SER A 88 -2.37 4.53 5.46
C SER A 88 -1.78 5.25 4.25
N THR A 89 -2.01 6.55 4.10
CA THR A 89 -1.47 7.33 2.98
C THR A 89 0.06 7.43 3.01
N ARG A 90 0.69 7.73 1.87
CA ARG A 90 2.14 8.03 1.81
C ARG A 90 2.58 9.02 2.90
N ALA A 91 1.79 10.07 3.11
CA ALA A 91 2.05 11.08 4.14
C ALA A 91 2.06 10.50 5.56
N GLN A 92 1.24 9.48 5.86
CA GLN A 92 1.28 8.80 7.16
C GLN A 92 2.56 7.99 7.34
N PHE A 93 3.03 7.32 6.29
CA PHE A 93 4.31 6.60 6.31
C PHE A 93 5.49 7.55 6.46
N GLU A 94 5.51 8.67 5.74
CA GLU A 94 6.55 9.70 5.85
C GLU A 94 6.57 10.33 7.25
N LYS A 95 5.40 10.63 7.82
CA LYS A 95 5.31 11.12 9.20
C LYS A 95 5.82 10.08 10.19
N GLY A 96 5.42 8.81 10.03
CA GLY A 96 5.84 7.70 10.88
C GLY A 96 7.35 7.45 10.82
N GLU A 97 7.95 7.51 9.63
CA GLU A 97 9.40 7.42 9.43
C GLU A 97 10.12 8.54 10.19
N ASN A 98 9.71 9.80 9.98
CA ASN A 98 10.34 10.95 10.62
C ASN A 98 10.24 10.90 12.16
N ASP A 99 9.08 10.52 12.68
CA ASP A 99 8.87 10.37 14.12
C ASP A 99 9.71 9.22 14.71
N ALA A 100 9.83 8.10 14.00
CA ALA A 100 10.64 6.96 14.41
C ALA A 100 12.15 7.28 14.34
N GLU A 101 12.61 7.98 13.31
CA GLU A 101 14.00 8.42 13.18
C GLU A 101 14.38 9.42 14.27
N ARG A 102 13.49 10.37 14.61
CA ARG A 102 13.72 11.29 15.73
C ARG A 102 13.94 10.55 17.04
N LYS A 103 13.05 9.59 17.36
CA LYS A 103 13.19 8.73 18.55
C LYS A 103 14.49 7.92 18.52
N LEU A 104 14.89 7.41 17.35
CA LEU A 104 16.13 6.66 17.22
C LEU A 104 17.36 7.51 17.57
N VAL A 105 17.37 8.77 17.10
CA VAL A 105 18.45 9.73 17.40
C VAL A 105 18.50 10.05 18.89
N GLU A 106 17.35 10.34 19.50
CA GLU A 106 17.25 10.62 20.95
C GLU A 106 17.82 9.45 21.79
N ARG A 107 17.41 8.21 21.49
CA ARG A 107 17.89 7.03 22.22
C ARG A 107 19.38 6.75 22.02
N ARG A 108 19.91 6.99 20.82
CA ARG A 108 21.37 6.91 20.58
C ARG A 108 22.13 7.95 21.41
N GLN A 109 21.63 9.17 21.49
CA GLN A 109 22.24 10.22 22.32
C GLN A 109 22.19 9.87 23.81
N GLU A 110 21.11 9.27 24.30
CA GLU A 110 21.02 8.75 25.68
C GLU A 110 22.08 7.67 25.95
N LEU A 111 22.24 6.72 25.03
CA LEU A 111 23.26 5.68 25.14
C LEU A 111 24.68 6.27 25.15
N GLU A 112 24.94 7.29 24.33
CA GLU A 112 26.23 7.98 24.31
C GLU A 112 26.51 8.72 25.63
N LYS A 113 25.52 9.39 26.21
CA LYS A 113 25.64 10.04 27.53
C LYS A 113 25.93 9.01 28.61
N LEU A 114 25.21 7.90 28.63
CA LEU A 114 25.43 6.82 29.61
C LEU A 114 26.84 6.22 29.48
N ASN A 115 27.35 6.07 28.25
CA ASN A 115 28.70 5.58 28.00
C ASN A 115 29.80 6.57 28.37
N LYS A 116 29.54 7.88 28.29
CA LYS A 116 30.47 8.92 28.78
C LYS A 116 30.56 8.89 30.31
N ASN A 117 29.42 8.86 31.00
CA ASN A 117 29.38 8.81 32.47
C ASN A 117 30.10 7.56 33.01
N LYS A 118 29.83 6.36 32.44
CA LYS A 118 30.55 5.12 32.81
C LYS A 118 32.07 5.20 32.61
N LYS A 119 32.57 6.01 31.65
CA LYS A 119 34.01 6.22 31.42
C LYS A 119 34.61 7.21 32.42
N GLU A 120 33.83 8.16 32.91
CA GLU A 120 34.23 9.11 33.95
C GLU A 120 34.27 8.44 35.33
N ASP A 121 33.28 7.63 35.67
CA ASP A 121 33.24 6.85 36.92
C ASP A 121 34.43 5.88 37.02
N LYS A 122 34.72 5.14 35.94
CA LYS A 122 35.91 4.25 35.86
C LYS A 122 37.24 4.99 35.95
N LYS A 123 37.30 6.28 35.59
CA LYS A 123 38.50 7.12 35.73
C LYS A 123 38.64 7.64 37.16
N MET A 124 37.55 7.86 37.90
CA MET A 124 37.59 8.23 39.32
C MET A 124 37.97 7.04 40.21
N GLU A 125 37.43 5.84 39.96
CA GLU A 125 37.80 4.62 40.70
C GLU A 125 39.28 4.23 40.54
N LYS A 126 39.86 4.47 39.35
CA LYS A 126 41.31 4.26 39.10
C LYS A 126 42.22 5.31 39.76
N LYS A 127 41.69 6.46 40.17
CA LYS A 127 42.45 7.48 40.92
C LYS A 127 42.41 7.27 42.43
N ASN A 128 41.37 6.60 42.95
CA ASN A 128 41.24 6.28 44.38
C ASN A 128 41.91 4.97 44.81
N SER A 129 42.55 4.23 43.89
CA SER A 129 43.24 2.96 44.19
C SER A 129 44.77 3.11 44.27
N GLN A 130 45.28 4.35 44.41
CA GLN A 130 46.70 4.62 44.53
C GLN A 130 46.96 5.72 45.58
N SER A 131 46.58 5.43 46.83
CA SER A 131 47.09 6.08 48.04
C SER A 131 46.88 5.16 49.24
N ASP A 132 47.96 4.47 49.59
CA ASP A 132 48.45 4.01 50.89
C ASP A 132 47.55 3.26 51.91
N ASP A 133 48.14 2.15 52.36
CA ASP A 133 47.87 1.38 53.58
C ASP A 133 47.89 2.24 54.87
N GLU A 134 46.96 2.00 55.79
CA GLU A 134 47.19 1.63 57.22
C GLU A 134 45.96 1.89 58.13
N ASP A 135 45.49 0.79 58.72
CA ASP A 135 45.09 0.56 60.12
C ASP A 135 43.89 1.26 60.83
N SER A 136 43.13 0.36 61.49
CA SER A 136 42.38 0.48 62.76
C SER A 136 40.94 1.02 62.82
N GLY A 137 40.06 0.19 63.41
CA GLY A 137 39.26 0.59 64.58
C GLY A 137 37.79 0.99 64.39
N ALA A 138 36.88 0.02 64.56
CA ALA A 138 35.65 0.04 65.38
C ALA A 138 34.95 1.39 65.71
N GLU A 139 33.66 1.54 65.36
CA GLU A 139 32.49 1.54 66.27
C GLU A 139 31.17 1.98 65.61
N ASP A 140 30.07 1.75 66.34
CA ASP A 140 28.67 1.54 65.98
C ASP A 140 27.75 2.73 66.38
N LYS A 141 26.52 2.76 65.82
CA LYS A 141 25.31 3.57 66.16
C LYS A 141 25.34 5.06 65.74
N THR A 142 24.25 5.72 65.33
CA THR A 142 22.83 5.66 65.70
C THR A 142 21.89 6.19 64.59
N ILE A 143 20.62 5.78 64.72
CA ILE A 143 19.41 6.20 64.00
C ILE A 143 18.88 7.55 64.53
N ASP A 144 18.19 8.33 63.67
CA ASP A 144 16.92 9.07 63.90
C ASP A 144 16.73 10.03 62.71
N GLU A 145 15.81 9.77 61.77
CA GLU A 145 14.37 10.13 61.80
C GLU A 145 14.13 11.64 62.07
N ASP A 146 13.75 12.38 61.02
CA ASP A 146 12.39 12.95 61.03
C ASP A 146 11.89 13.43 59.66
N TYR A 147 10.60 13.16 59.50
CA TYR A 147 9.68 13.45 58.40
C TYR A 147 9.39 14.96 58.27
N GLU A 148 9.14 15.44 57.04
CA GLU A 148 7.83 16.03 56.75
C GLU A 148 7.52 16.05 55.24
N MET A 149 6.36 15.49 54.93
CA MET A 149 5.77 15.42 53.61
C MET A 149 5.24 16.80 53.19
N ASN A 150 5.35 17.14 51.91
CA ASN A 150 4.24 17.80 51.24
C ASN A 150 3.96 17.12 49.90
N VAL A 151 2.81 16.46 49.88
CA VAL A 151 2.12 15.89 48.73
C VAL A 151 1.45 17.04 48.00
N ASP A 152 1.75 17.24 46.72
CA ASP A 152 0.63 17.36 45.80
C ASP A 152 0.94 16.77 44.42
N ASN A 153 -0.01 15.92 44.02
CA ASN A 153 -0.01 15.07 42.85
C ASN A 153 -0.26 15.89 41.58
N ASN A 154 0.48 15.62 40.51
CA ASN A 154 -0.17 15.09 39.31
C ASN A 154 0.82 14.54 38.27
N GLN A 155 0.58 13.27 37.92
CA GLN A 155 0.93 12.62 36.65
C GLN A 155 2.41 12.24 36.41
N LYS A 156 2.93 11.35 37.25
CA LYS A 156 3.85 10.29 36.78
C LYS A 156 3.06 9.00 36.56
N LYS A 157 2.38 8.92 35.41
CA LYS A 157 2.06 7.63 34.76
C LYS A 157 3.21 7.31 33.80
N GLU A 158 4.39 7.08 34.35
CA GLU A 158 5.53 6.48 33.66
C GLU A 158 5.97 5.28 34.49
N THR A 159 5.15 4.25 34.48
CA THR A 159 5.43 3.00 35.19
C THR A 159 5.05 1.86 34.26
N GLU A 160 6.05 1.38 33.51
CA GLU A 160 6.38 -0.05 33.28
C GLU A 160 7.26 -0.33 32.05
N GLU A 161 7.51 0.63 31.15
CA GLU A 161 8.33 0.41 29.93
C GLU A 161 9.87 0.45 30.15
N ASN A 162 10.35 0.83 31.34
CA ASN A 162 11.76 1.24 31.53
C ASN A 162 12.68 0.19 32.17
N LYS A 163 12.41 -1.12 32.00
CA LYS A 163 13.29 -2.20 32.52
C LYS A 163 14.24 -2.82 31.49
N GLU A 164 14.07 -2.54 30.20
CA GLU A 164 14.91 -3.13 29.16
C GLU A 164 16.17 -2.30 28.86
N PRO A 165 17.31 -2.94 28.51
CA PRO A 165 18.54 -2.24 28.12
C PRO A 165 18.29 -1.25 26.98
N ILE A 166 18.96 -0.09 27.04
CA ILE A 166 18.83 0.95 26.01
C ILE A 166 19.22 0.40 24.62
N GLU A 167 20.16 -0.55 24.54
CA GLU A 167 20.50 -1.20 23.28
C GLU A 167 19.33 -1.99 22.66
N GLU A 168 18.52 -2.69 23.47
CA GLU A 168 17.35 -3.42 22.99
C GLU A 168 16.24 -2.47 22.54
N GLN A 169 16.08 -1.36 23.24
CA GLN A 169 15.15 -0.29 22.83
C GLN A 169 15.56 0.32 21.49
N ILE A 170 16.86 0.56 21.27
CA ILE A 170 17.39 1.04 19.98
C ILE A 170 17.09 0.04 18.88
N MET A 171 17.35 -1.26 19.09
CA MET A 171 17.05 -2.28 18.08
C MET A 171 15.57 -2.30 17.68
N ARG A 172 14.65 -2.20 18.65
CA ARG A 172 13.20 -2.12 18.33
C ARG A 172 12.86 -0.88 17.50
N VAL A 173 13.43 0.28 17.84
CA VAL A 173 13.17 1.51 17.07
C VAL A 173 13.79 1.40 15.66
N GLU A 174 14.95 0.77 15.49
CA GLU A 174 15.54 0.49 14.17
C GLU A 174 14.63 -0.40 13.31
N GLU A 175 13.98 -1.40 13.88
CA GLU A 175 13.02 -2.25 13.19
C GLU A 175 11.79 -1.44 12.74
N ILE A 176 11.29 -0.53 13.58
CA ILE A 176 10.18 0.38 13.24
C ILE A 176 10.56 1.33 12.11
N VAL A 177 11.76 1.94 12.17
CA VAL A 177 12.27 2.79 11.08
C VAL A 177 12.37 1.98 9.78
N THR A 178 12.89 0.76 9.86
CA THR A 178 12.98 -0.14 8.69
C THR A 178 11.60 -0.47 8.13
N PHE A 179 10.60 -0.70 8.99
CA PHE A 179 9.22 -0.95 8.57
C PHE A 179 8.63 0.23 7.77
N TYR A 180 8.77 1.47 8.26
CA TYR A 180 8.26 2.63 7.54
C TYR A 180 9.00 2.86 6.21
N LYS A 181 10.33 2.72 6.20
CA LYS A 181 11.15 2.77 4.99
C LYS A 181 10.76 1.71 3.97
N ASP A 182 10.50 0.49 4.42
CA ASP A 182 10.04 -0.60 3.57
C ASP A 182 8.65 -0.34 3.00
N GLY A 183 7.75 0.22 3.80
CA GLY A 183 6.43 0.67 3.37
C GLY A 183 6.51 1.73 2.27
N LEU A 184 7.31 2.78 2.45
CA LEU A 184 7.51 3.82 1.43
C LEU A 184 8.08 3.25 0.14
N ARG A 185 9.11 2.39 0.24
CA ARG A 185 9.65 1.67 -0.92
C ARG A 185 8.60 0.84 -1.62
N PHE A 186 7.68 0.22 -0.88
CA PHE A 186 6.59 -0.54 -1.47
C PHE A 186 5.62 0.36 -2.25
N ILE A 187 5.30 1.54 -1.72
CA ILE A 187 4.48 2.54 -2.42
C ILE A 187 5.15 2.98 -3.73
N ASP A 188 6.46 3.26 -3.71
CA ASP A 188 7.21 3.61 -4.92
C ASP A 188 7.16 2.49 -5.98
N LEU A 189 7.20 1.22 -5.54
CA LEU A 189 7.09 0.07 -6.44
C LEU A 189 5.68 -0.06 -7.03
N ILE A 190 4.63 0.23 -6.26
CA ILE A 190 3.24 0.28 -6.77
C ILE A 190 3.12 1.36 -7.84
N GLU A 191 3.62 2.56 -7.59
CA GLU A 191 3.56 3.68 -8.55
C GLU A 191 4.27 3.34 -9.86
N GLN A 192 5.44 2.69 -9.78
CA GLN A 192 6.13 2.16 -10.96
C GLN A 192 5.31 1.08 -11.68
N ALA A 193 4.68 0.18 -10.93
CA ALA A 193 3.85 -0.87 -11.50
C ALA A 193 2.68 -0.28 -12.29
N ASN A 194 2.05 0.76 -11.75
CA ASN A 194 0.93 1.42 -12.40
C ASN A 194 1.33 1.95 -13.78
N GLN A 195 2.48 2.61 -13.88
CA GLN A 195 2.97 3.11 -15.17
C GLN A 195 3.28 1.97 -16.14
N ASP A 196 3.91 0.90 -15.66
CA ASP A 196 4.19 -0.29 -16.49
C ASP A 196 2.91 -0.99 -16.98
N VAL A 197 1.87 -1.05 -16.16
CA VAL A 197 0.58 -1.64 -16.54
C VAL A 197 -0.19 -0.73 -17.49
N VAL A 198 -0.18 0.60 -17.30
CA VAL A 198 -0.76 1.55 -18.27
C VAL A 198 -0.13 1.36 -19.65
N ASN A 199 1.19 1.13 -19.72
CA ASN A 199 1.87 0.90 -20.98
C ASN A 199 1.35 -0.34 -21.73
N LEU A 200 0.79 -1.34 -21.03
CA LEU A 200 0.21 -2.53 -21.66
C LEU A 200 -1.06 -2.22 -22.49
N PHE A 201 -1.72 -1.07 -22.28
CA PHE A 201 -2.80 -0.63 -23.18
C PHE A 201 -2.29 -0.30 -24.59
N ASN A 202 -0.98 -0.04 -24.76
CA ASN A 202 -0.37 0.13 -26.08
C ASN A 202 0.08 -1.21 -26.70
N SER A 203 -0.03 -2.33 -25.98
CA SER A 203 0.44 -3.62 -26.50
C SER A 203 -0.36 -4.07 -27.73
N PRO A 204 0.30 -4.61 -28.77
CA PRO A 204 -0.39 -5.26 -29.88
C PRO A 204 -1.08 -6.56 -29.42
N THR A 205 -0.69 -7.13 -28.29
CA THR A 205 -1.25 -8.39 -27.79
C THR A 205 -2.53 -8.14 -26.99
N LEU A 206 -3.66 -8.68 -27.46
CA LEU A 206 -4.96 -8.58 -26.78
C LEU A 206 -4.89 -9.02 -25.30
N ALA A 207 -4.20 -10.13 -25.02
CA ALA A 207 -4.08 -10.64 -23.66
C ALA A 207 -3.44 -9.63 -22.69
N ASP A 208 -2.46 -8.83 -23.13
CA ASP A 208 -1.86 -7.81 -22.27
C ASP A 208 -2.86 -6.70 -21.93
N CYS A 209 -3.63 -6.25 -22.93
CA CYS A 209 -4.65 -5.23 -22.73
C CYS A 209 -5.73 -5.72 -21.75
N ILE A 210 -6.20 -6.97 -21.90
CA ILE A 210 -7.19 -7.56 -20.99
C ILE A 210 -6.64 -7.62 -19.56
N GLN A 211 -5.41 -8.10 -19.37
CA GLN A 211 -4.81 -8.19 -18.03
C GLN A 211 -4.62 -6.80 -17.39
N ALA A 212 -4.28 -5.78 -18.18
CA ALA A 212 -4.17 -4.41 -17.69
C ALA A 212 -5.54 -3.82 -17.33
N ILE A 213 -6.58 -4.08 -18.13
CA ILE A 213 -7.95 -3.69 -17.82
C ILE A 213 -8.39 -4.35 -16.50
N ASP A 214 -8.21 -5.66 -16.36
CA ASP A 214 -8.58 -6.40 -15.15
C ASP A 214 -7.82 -5.89 -13.91
N PHE A 215 -6.57 -5.45 -14.07
CA PHE A 215 -5.78 -4.84 -13.00
C PHE A 215 -6.48 -3.58 -12.44
N PHE A 216 -6.88 -2.63 -13.30
CA PHE A 216 -7.56 -1.41 -12.84
C PHE A 216 -8.99 -1.65 -12.36
N VAL A 217 -9.71 -2.60 -12.96
CA VAL A 217 -11.02 -3.04 -12.46
C VAL A 217 -10.88 -3.58 -11.03
N ASN A 218 -9.86 -4.40 -10.76
CA ASN A 218 -9.62 -4.93 -9.43
C ASN A 218 -9.24 -3.84 -8.43
N ILE A 219 -8.39 -2.87 -8.81
CA ILE A 219 -8.06 -1.72 -7.95
C ILE A 219 -9.34 -1.00 -7.50
N ARG A 220 -10.27 -0.74 -8.43
CA ARG A 220 -11.56 -0.14 -8.10
C ARG A 220 -12.42 -1.04 -7.22
N HIS A 221 -12.53 -2.32 -7.56
CA HIS A 221 -13.33 -3.30 -6.83
C HIS A 221 -12.91 -3.40 -5.36
N TYR A 222 -11.60 -3.46 -5.11
CA TYR A 222 -11.02 -3.49 -3.76
C TYR A 222 -10.89 -2.11 -3.11
N ARG A 223 -11.37 -1.05 -3.76
CA ARG A 223 -11.35 0.34 -3.26
C ARG A 223 -9.95 0.81 -2.87
N LEU A 224 -8.96 0.41 -3.65
CA LEU A 224 -7.57 0.81 -3.42
C LEU A 224 -7.38 2.25 -3.90
N THR A 225 -6.82 3.10 -3.03
CA THR A 225 -6.64 4.54 -3.28
C THR A 225 -5.18 4.85 -3.54
N TRP A 226 -4.84 5.29 -4.76
CA TRP A 226 -3.47 5.66 -5.15
C TRP A 226 -3.44 6.98 -5.92
N PRO A 227 -2.27 7.66 -5.96
CA PRO A 227 -2.10 8.84 -6.80
C PRO A 227 -2.45 8.55 -8.26
N ASN A 228 -3.23 9.43 -8.87
CA ASN A 228 -3.63 9.37 -10.28
C ASN A 228 -4.38 8.08 -10.69
N MET A 229 -4.99 7.35 -9.75
CA MET A 229 -5.71 6.11 -10.04
C MET A 229 -6.84 6.33 -11.07
N GLU A 230 -7.69 7.33 -10.86
CA GLU A 230 -8.81 7.62 -11.77
C GLU A 230 -8.30 8.03 -13.16
N GLN A 231 -7.21 8.81 -13.23
CA GLN A 231 -6.57 9.16 -14.50
C GLN A 231 -6.05 7.90 -15.23
N ASN A 232 -5.32 7.03 -14.53
CA ASN A 232 -4.80 5.78 -15.11
C ASN A 232 -5.91 4.83 -15.56
N LEU A 233 -7.02 4.77 -14.80
CA LEU A 233 -8.21 4.05 -15.17
C LEU A 233 -8.81 4.64 -16.45
N ARG A 234 -8.99 5.96 -16.55
CA ARG A 234 -9.53 6.61 -17.77
C ARG A 234 -8.69 6.39 -19.02
N LEU A 235 -7.37 6.22 -18.89
CA LEU A 235 -6.50 5.91 -20.04
C LEU A 235 -6.90 4.63 -20.79
N MET A 236 -7.61 3.70 -20.14
CA MET A 236 -8.12 2.52 -20.83
C MET A 236 -9.27 2.83 -21.79
N PHE A 237 -10.02 3.92 -21.58
CA PHE A 237 -11.21 4.25 -22.38
C PHE A 237 -10.89 4.49 -23.85
N ARG A 238 -9.69 4.98 -24.17
CA ARG A 238 -9.22 5.16 -25.55
C ARG A 238 -9.29 3.86 -26.38
N LEU A 239 -9.28 2.70 -25.73
CA LEU A 239 -9.37 1.39 -26.40
C LEU A 239 -10.75 1.15 -27.03
N ILE A 240 -11.76 1.98 -26.76
CA ILE A 240 -13.07 1.92 -27.42
C ILE A 240 -12.97 2.13 -28.94
N TRP A 241 -12.00 2.91 -29.42
CA TRP A 241 -11.72 3.12 -30.84
C TRP A 241 -10.61 2.21 -31.38
N SER A 242 -10.36 1.10 -30.70
CA SER A 242 -9.49 0.06 -31.24
C SER A 242 -10.12 -0.62 -32.45
N VAL A 243 -9.29 -0.97 -33.45
CA VAL A 243 -9.71 -1.81 -34.59
C VAL A 243 -10.07 -3.23 -34.14
N ASP A 244 -9.46 -3.69 -33.05
CA ASP A 244 -9.78 -4.99 -32.43
C ASP A 244 -11.05 -4.87 -31.56
N GLU A 245 -12.16 -5.41 -32.04
CA GLU A 245 -13.47 -5.43 -31.37
C GLU A 245 -13.40 -6.11 -29.99
N SER A 246 -12.46 -7.03 -29.79
CA SER A 246 -12.26 -7.70 -28.50
C SER A 246 -11.81 -6.72 -27.42
N LYS A 247 -11.01 -5.71 -27.78
CA LYS A 247 -10.60 -4.64 -26.86
C LYS A 247 -11.80 -3.75 -26.50
N CYS A 248 -12.63 -3.39 -27.47
CA CYS A 248 -13.86 -2.62 -27.26
C CYS A 248 -14.83 -3.36 -26.32
N LYS A 249 -15.02 -4.68 -26.53
CA LYS A 249 -15.82 -5.53 -25.64
C LYS A 249 -15.24 -5.62 -24.23
N ALA A 250 -13.92 -5.70 -24.09
CA ALA A 250 -13.28 -5.72 -22.77
C ALA A 250 -13.52 -4.42 -22.00
N ILE A 251 -13.48 -3.27 -22.67
CA ILE A 251 -13.73 -1.95 -22.05
C ILE A 251 -15.18 -1.77 -21.63
N THR A 252 -16.13 -2.13 -22.49
CA THR A 252 -17.56 -2.05 -22.14
C THR A 252 -17.88 -2.93 -20.94
N GLN A 253 -17.34 -4.15 -20.89
CA GLN A 253 -17.45 -5.03 -19.72
C GLN A 253 -16.76 -4.46 -18.48
N ALA A 254 -15.59 -3.84 -18.62
CA ALA A 254 -14.89 -3.21 -17.51
C ALA A 254 -15.69 -2.05 -16.92
N LEU A 255 -16.30 -1.21 -17.77
CA LEU A 255 -17.12 -0.11 -17.28
C LEU A 255 -18.37 -0.59 -16.54
N VAL A 256 -19.00 -1.68 -17.01
CA VAL A 256 -20.07 -2.37 -16.27
C VAL A 256 -19.60 -2.77 -14.87
N LYS A 257 -18.44 -3.45 -14.77
CA LYS A 257 -17.88 -3.85 -13.48
C LYS A 257 -17.52 -2.69 -12.56
N ILE A 258 -17.06 -1.57 -13.12
CA ILE A 258 -16.57 -0.41 -12.36
C ILE A 258 -17.73 0.47 -11.84
N CYS A 259 -18.75 0.68 -12.66
CA CYS A 259 -19.82 1.63 -12.38
C CYS A 259 -21.15 0.97 -11.99
N PHE A 260 -21.40 -0.26 -12.43
CA PHE A 260 -22.72 -0.89 -12.35
C PHE A 260 -22.77 -2.15 -11.49
N ASP A 261 -21.66 -2.86 -11.29
CA ASP A 261 -21.60 -3.97 -10.35
C ASP A 261 -21.50 -3.44 -8.90
N VAL A 262 -22.64 -3.44 -8.22
CA VAL A 262 -22.78 -2.93 -6.85
C VAL A 262 -22.80 -4.09 -5.85
N SER A 263 -22.15 -3.89 -4.69
CA SER A 263 -22.18 -4.86 -3.60
C SER A 263 -23.62 -5.25 -3.22
N PRO A 264 -23.90 -6.55 -3.01
CA PRO A 264 -25.24 -7.02 -2.63
C PRO A 264 -25.71 -6.50 -1.25
N THR A 265 -24.80 -5.88 -0.48
CA THR A 265 -25.10 -5.26 0.80
C THR A 265 -25.86 -3.94 0.67
N ILE A 266 -25.83 -3.30 -0.51
CA ILE A 266 -26.51 -2.02 -0.74
C ILE A 266 -27.99 -2.28 -1.03
N PRO A 267 -28.93 -1.63 -0.30
CA PRO A 267 -30.35 -1.78 -0.57
C PRO A 267 -30.70 -1.42 -2.02
N GLN A 268 -31.57 -2.20 -2.65
CA GLN A 268 -31.95 -2.06 -4.07
C GLN A 268 -32.37 -0.63 -4.44
N ILE A 269 -33.08 0.05 -3.54
CA ILE A 269 -33.53 1.44 -3.74
C ILE A 269 -32.39 2.46 -3.90
N HIS A 270 -31.20 2.18 -3.35
CA HIS A 270 -30.05 3.07 -3.41
C HIS A 270 -29.07 2.72 -4.54
N ILE A 271 -29.23 1.56 -5.19
CA ILE A 271 -28.32 1.10 -6.25
C ILE A 271 -28.19 2.13 -7.38
N PRO A 272 -29.27 2.70 -7.96
CA PRO A 272 -29.13 3.65 -9.07
C PRO A 272 -28.35 4.91 -8.67
N LEU A 273 -28.52 5.38 -7.43
CA LEU A 273 -27.79 6.54 -6.91
C LEU A 273 -26.30 6.24 -6.72
N TYR A 274 -25.97 5.04 -6.23
CA TYR A 274 -24.59 4.59 -6.11
C TYR A 274 -23.91 4.46 -7.48
N GLN A 275 -24.60 3.88 -8.46
CA GLN A 275 -24.11 3.73 -9.83
C GLN A 275 -23.88 5.10 -10.49
N ALA A 276 -24.84 6.04 -10.36
CA ALA A 276 -24.68 7.41 -10.84
C ALA A 276 -23.48 8.12 -10.17
N GLY A 277 -23.31 7.94 -8.85
CA GLY A 277 -22.13 8.46 -8.13
C GLY A 277 -20.81 7.84 -8.62
N ALA A 278 -20.80 6.54 -8.95
CA ALA A 278 -19.62 5.88 -9.51
C ALA A 278 -19.24 6.43 -10.88
N ILE A 279 -20.23 6.70 -11.75
CA ILE A 279 -20.03 7.33 -13.06
C ILE A 279 -19.43 8.74 -12.89
N ILE A 280 -19.99 9.56 -11.99
CA ILE A 280 -19.46 10.90 -11.70
C ILE A 280 -18.04 10.83 -11.18
N CYS A 281 -17.75 9.88 -10.29
CA CYS A 281 -16.42 9.67 -9.72
C CYS A 281 -15.38 9.36 -10.80
N VAL A 282 -15.71 8.49 -11.75
CA VAL A 282 -14.82 8.13 -12.88
C VAL A 282 -14.53 9.34 -13.77
N LEU A 283 -15.54 10.19 -14.03
CA LEU A 283 -15.39 11.39 -14.87
C LEU A 283 -14.83 12.61 -14.13
N LYS A 284 -14.62 12.53 -12.82
CA LYS A 284 -14.07 13.65 -12.06
C LYS A 284 -12.67 14.01 -12.57
N ASN A 285 -12.49 15.28 -12.93
CA ASN A 285 -11.27 15.81 -13.54
C ASN A 285 -10.87 15.11 -14.85
N ALA A 286 -11.84 14.55 -15.59
CA ALA A 286 -11.59 13.99 -16.92
C ALA A 286 -11.22 15.10 -17.92
N THR A 287 -10.31 14.79 -18.83
CA THR A 287 -10.02 15.66 -19.98
C THR A 287 -11.15 15.56 -21.01
N PHE A 288 -11.27 16.54 -21.91
CA PHE A 288 -12.25 16.50 -22.99
C PHE A 288 -12.16 15.20 -23.82
N SER A 289 -10.95 14.75 -24.15
CA SER A 289 -10.77 13.49 -24.89
C SER A 289 -11.28 12.29 -24.10
N GLU A 290 -11.03 12.25 -22.80
CA GLU A 290 -11.53 11.17 -21.92
C GLU A 290 -13.06 11.17 -21.81
N GLU A 291 -13.69 12.35 -21.76
CA GLU A 291 -15.14 12.51 -21.80
C GLU A 291 -15.73 11.94 -23.11
N VAL A 292 -15.11 12.23 -24.26
CA VAL A 292 -15.58 11.72 -25.55
C VAL A 292 -15.44 10.20 -25.66
N TYR A 293 -14.33 9.62 -25.19
CA TYR A 293 -14.20 8.16 -25.15
C TYR A 293 -15.28 7.53 -24.26
N PHE A 294 -15.55 8.15 -23.11
CA PHE A 294 -16.56 7.67 -22.18
C PHE A 294 -17.98 7.75 -22.74
N GLU A 295 -18.32 8.84 -23.42
CA GLU A 295 -19.58 9.03 -24.12
C GLU A 295 -19.82 7.89 -25.13
N GLU A 296 -18.81 7.54 -25.93
CA GLU A 296 -18.93 6.44 -26.90
C GLU A 296 -19.18 5.09 -26.22
N ILE A 297 -18.46 4.81 -25.12
CA ILE A 297 -18.66 3.57 -24.34
C ILE A 297 -20.08 3.52 -23.78
N LEU A 298 -20.60 4.63 -23.23
CA LEU A 298 -21.96 4.70 -22.73
C LEU A 298 -23.00 4.50 -23.83
N LYS A 299 -22.84 5.14 -24.99
CA LYS A 299 -23.74 4.94 -26.15
C LYS A 299 -23.80 3.48 -26.57
N GLN A 300 -22.65 2.79 -26.60
CA GLN A 300 -22.63 1.36 -26.90
C GLN A 300 -23.37 0.52 -25.84
N LEU A 301 -23.16 0.81 -24.54
CA LEU A 301 -23.84 0.09 -23.45
C LEU A 301 -25.36 0.29 -23.45
N ILE A 302 -25.83 1.51 -23.77
CA ILE A 302 -27.24 1.84 -23.89
C ILE A 302 -27.84 1.08 -25.09
N LYS A 303 -27.18 1.13 -26.25
CA LYS A 303 -27.59 0.41 -27.46
C LYS A 303 -27.71 -1.09 -27.23
N GLU A 304 -26.79 -1.67 -26.47
CA GLU A 304 -26.77 -3.09 -26.11
C GLU A 304 -27.71 -3.46 -24.93
N LYS A 305 -28.41 -2.48 -24.33
CA LYS A 305 -29.30 -2.66 -23.17
C LYS A 305 -28.60 -3.32 -21.97
N LYS A 306 -27.32 -3.02 -21.77
CA LYS A 306 -26.51 -3.59 -20.68
C LYS A 306 -26.60 -2.82 -19.37
N ILE A 307 -27.25 -1.67 -19.37
CA ILE A 307 -27.37 -0.78 -18.19
C ILE A 307 -28.82 -0.33 -17.96
N PRO A 308 -29.23 -0.10 -16.69
CA PRO A 308 -30.59 0.35 -16.35
C PRO A 308 -30.75 1.86 -16.61
N THR A 309 -30.85 2.24 -17.89
CA THR A 309 -30.78 3.63 -18.36
C THR A 309 -31.75 4.58 -17.65
N GLU A 310 -33.03 4.21 -17.52
CA GLU A 310 -34.06 5.06 -16.90
C GLU A 310 -33.74 5.38 -15.43
N ALA A 311 -33.38 4.35 -14.64
CA ALA A 311 -33.04 4.52 -13.22
C ALA A 311 -31.79 5.39 -13.03
N ILE A 312 -30.81 5.29 -13.94
CA ILE A 312 -29.60 6.10 -13.92
C ILE A 312 -29.91 7.56 -14.27
N ILE A 313 -30.76 7.83 -15.27
CA ILE A 313 -31.20 9.19 -15.61
C ILE A 313 -31.88 9.84 -14.41
N GLU A 314 -32.80 9.13 -13.73
CA GLU A 314 -33.46 9.64 -12.53
C GLU A 314 -32.46 9.94 -11.40
N ALA A 315 -31.48 9.06 -11.20
CA ALA A 315 -30.44 9.23 -10.19
C ALA A 315 -29.52 10.43 -10.51
N LEU A 316 -29.12 10.59 -11.77
CA LEU A 316 -28.31 11.73 -12.22
C LEU A 316 -29.07 13.04 -12.08
N TRP A 317 -30.38 13.08 -12.37
CA TRP A 317 -31.19 14.28 -12.11
C TRP A 317 -31.27 14.63 -10.63
N LYS A 318 -31.31 13.63 -9.73
CA LYS A 318 -31.24 13.87 -8.28
C LYS A 318 -29.89 14.49 -7.90
N LEU A 319 -28.78 13.95 -8.41
CA LEU A 319 -27.43 14.47 -8.15
C LEU A 319 -27.19 15.85 -8.77
N TYR A 320 -27.83 16.14 -9.92
CA TYR A 320 -27.81 17.47 -10.53
C TYR A 320 -28.54 18.51 -9.67
N LYS A 321 -29.70 18.15 -9.10
CA LYS A 321 -30.49 19.05 -8.23
C LYS A 321 -29.91 19.19 -6.83
N PHE A 322 -29.30 18.12 -6.32
CA PHE A 322 -28.76 18.04 -4.96
C PHE A 322 -27.31 17.52 -5.03
N PRO A 323 -26.36 18.36 -5.46
CA PRO A 323 -24.95 17.98 -5.54
C PRO A 323 -24.36 17.78 -4.14
N TYR A 324 -23.45 16.81 -4.01
CA TYR A 324 -22.75 16.54 -2.75
C TYR A 324 -21.35 17.17 -2.69
N ASP A 325 -20.81 17.62 -3.83
CA ASP A 325 -19.56 18.36 -3.93
C ASP A 325 -19.57 19.37 -5.07
N ASP A 326 -18.55 20.23 -5.09
CA ASP A 326 -18.30 21.16 -6.18
C ASP A 326 -18.02 20.35 -7.47
N ASN A 327 -18.80 20.63 -8.51
CA ASN A 327 -18.83 20.00 -9.84
C ASN A 327 -19.70 18.74 -10.00
N THR A 328 -20.33 18.20 -8.94
CA THR A 328 -21.27 17.07 -9.10
C THR A 328 -22.38 17.40 -10.11
N ASP A 329 -22.95 18.59 -10.02
CA ASP A 329 -24.00 19.10 -10.90
C ASP A 329 -23.51 19.25 -12.35
N VAL A 330 -22.33 19.84 -12.54
CA VAL A 330 -21.72 20.02 -13.86
C VAL A 330 -21.49 18.68 -14.54
N ILE A 331 -20.88 17.72 -13.83
CA ILE A 331 -20.59 16.38 -14.39
C ILE A 331 -21.90 15.61 -14.64
N ALA A 332 -22.86 15.66 -13.71
CA ALA A 332 -24.16 15.03 -13.89
C ALA A 332 -24.90 15.57 -15.13
N GLY A 333 -24.87 16.89 -15.34
CA GLY A 333 -25.47 17.53 -16.52
C GLY A 333 -24.82 17.09 -17.84
N LYS A 334 -23.49 16.96 -17.87
CA LYS A 334 -22.77 16.41 -19.02
C LYS A 334 -23.18 14.96 -19.32
N ILE A 335 -23.20 14.10 -18.30
CA ILE A 335 -23.58 12.69 -18.47
C ILE A 335 -25.03 12.58 -18.96
N LEU A 336 -25.95 13.39 -18.42
CA LEU A 336 -27.34 13.45 -18.90
C LEU A 336 -27.40 13.81 -20.39
N THR A 337 -26.54 14.72 -20.85
CA THR A 337 -26.44 15.08 -22.27
C THR A 337 -25.94 13.90 -23.11
N PHE A 338 -24.97 13.13 -22.63
CA PHE A 338 -24.47 11.93 -23.32
C PHE A 338 -25.50 10.82 -23.47
N ILE A 339 -26.42 10.69 -22.49
CA ILE A 339 -27.42 9.62 -22.47
C ILE A 339 -28.66 10.00 -23.29
N VAL A 340 -29.05 11.28 -23.29
CA VAL A 340 -30.30 11.78 -23.91
C VAL A 340 -30.08 12.29 -25.34
N GLY A 341 -28.88 12.79 -25.64
CA GLY A 341 -28.47 13.22 -26.99
C GLY A 341 -27.96 12.07 -27.84
#